data_AF-A0A0F9BYA1-F1
#
_entry.id   AF-A0A0F9BYA1-F1
#
_cell.length_a   1.000
_cell.length_b   1.000
_cell.length_c   1.000
_cell.angle_alpha   90.00
_cell.angle_beta   90.00
_cell.angle_gamma   90.00
#
_symmetry.space_group_name_H-M   'P 1'
#
loop_
_entity.id
_entity.type
_entity.pdbx_description
1 polymer ?
#
loop_
_entity_poly.entity_id
_entity_poly.type
_entity_poly.pdbx_seq_one_letter_code
_entity_poly.pdbx_strand_id
1 'polypeptide(L)'
;MRPYLAILSARFRALLQYRAAAVAGMGTQVFWGLIRTMIFVAFFEGSSADSPMSKADVVAYIWLGQAFFAMFPLRVDAEVAEMIRTGNVAYELLRPVDIYSLWMARSIAARIAPPILRAGP
;
A
#
# COMPACT_ATOMS: atom_id res chain seq x y z
N MET A 1 13.19 16.69 -14.93
CA MET A 1 11.77 16.40 -14.55
C MET A 1 11.02 15.50 -15.54
N ARG A 2 11.04 15.78 -16.86
CA ARG A 2 10.38 14.96 -17.90
C ARG A 2 10.63 13.43 -17.82
N PRO A 3 11.86 12.92 -17.59
CA PRO A 3 12.08 11.47 -17.51
C PRO A 3 11.45 10.82 -16.27
N TYR A 4 11.44 11.50 -15.12
CA TYR A 4 10.80 11.00 -13.90
C TYR A 4 9.28 10.89 -14.06
N LEU A 5 8.66 11.87 -14.72
CA LEU A 5 7.22 11.85 -15.02
C LEU A 5 6.86 10.73 -16.02
N ALA A 6 7.73 10.48 -17.00
CA ALA A 6 7.52 9.37 -17.94
C ALA A 6 7.54 8.01 -17.23
N ILE A 7 8.51 7.77 -16.34
CA ILE A 7 8.62 6.53 -15.56
C ILE A 7 7.43 6.37 -14.61
N LEU A 8 7.03 7.46 -13.94
CA LEU A 8 5.83 7.49 -13.09
C LEU A 8 4.60 7.06 -13.90
N SER A 9 4.38 7.67 -15.07
CA SER A 9 3.23 7.37 -15.91
C SER A 9 3.23 5.94 -16.47
N ALA A 10 4.39 5.41 -16.85
CA ALA A 10 4.53 4.04 -17.34
C ALA A 10 4.23 3.02 -16.23
N ARG A 11 4.75 3.27 -15.01
CA ARG A 11 4.46 2.45 -13.83
C ARG A 11 2.99 2.51 -13.43
N PHE A 12 2.39 3.70 -13.47
CA PHE A 12 0.98 3.89 -13.17
C PHE A 12 0.08 3.08 -14.12
N ARG A 13 0.39 3.11 -15.43
CA ARG A 13 -0.33 2.32 -16.45
C ARG A 13 -0.15 0.82 -16.26
N ALA A 14 1.06 0.35 -15.95
CA ALA A 14 1.30 -1.06 -15.68
C ALA A 14 0.53 -1.55 -14.44
N LEU A 15 0.48 -0.75 -13.38
CA LEU A 15 -0.29 -1.05 -12.16
C LEU A 15 -1.81 -1.03 -12.43
N LEU A 16 -2.29 -0.12 -13.29
CA LEU A 16 -3.69 -0.05 -13.72
C LEU A 16 -4.14 -1.28 -14.53
N GLN A 17 -3.22 -1.95 -15.24
CA GLN A 17 -3.53 -3.12 -16.04
C GLN A 17 -3.89 -4.34 -15.18
N TYR A 18 -3.32 -4.45 -13.98
CA TYR A 18 -3.57 -5.54 -13.03
C TYR A 18 -4.75 -5.24 -12.08
N ARG A 19 -5.90 -4.87 -12.65
CA ARG A 19 -7.14 -4.56 -11.90
C ARG A 19 -7.57 -5.70 -10.98
N ALA A 20 -7.38 -6.95 -11.41
CA ALA A 20 -7.69 -8.14 -10.62
C ALA A 20 -6.90 -8.18 -9.29
N ALA A 21 -5.63 -7.78 -9.29
CA ALA A 21 -4.81 -7.74 -8.08
C ALA A 21 -5.31 -6.66 -7.10
N ALA A 22 -5.77 -5.52 -7.62
CA ALA A 22 -6.34 -4.47 -6.78
C ALA A 22 -7.65 -4.91 -6.11
N VAL A 23 -8.54 -5.57 -6.86
CA VAL A 23 -9.82 -6.12 -6.36
C VAL A 23 -9.57 -7.24 -5.34
N ALA A 24 -8.66 -8.17 -5.63
CA ALA A 24 -8.27 -9.22 -4.68
C ALA A 24 -7.68 -8.63 -3.39
N GLY A 25 -6.85 -7.59 -3.53
CA GLY A 25 -6.33 -6.84 -2.39
C GLY A 25 -7.42 -6.15 -1.57
N MET A 26 -8.45 -5.59 -2.22
CA MET A 26 -9.60 -5.00 -1.54
C MET A 26 -10.42 -6.05 -0.78
N GLY A 27 -10.70 -7.19 -1.41
CA GLY A 27 -11.44 -8.28 -0.79
C GLY A 27 -10.74 -8.82 0.47
N THR A 28 -9.42 -9.01 0.39
CA THR A 28 -8.63 -9.44 1.55
C THR A 28 -8.59 -8.40 2.68
N GLN A 29 -8.51 -7.10 2.38
CA GLN A 29 -8.61 -6.03 3.38
C GLN A 29 -9.98 -6.02 4.08
N VAL A 30 -11.06 -6.10 3.31
CA VAL A 30 -12.43 -6.14 3.86
C VAL A 30 -12.61 -7.35 4.76
N PHE A 31 -12.17 -8.54 4.31
CA PHE A 31 -12.23 -9.76 5.10
C PHE A 31 -11.51 -9.62 6.45
N TRP A 32 -10.27 -9.12 6.43
CA TRP A 32 -9.50 -8.91 7.67
C TRP A 32 -10.02 -7.76 8.54
N GLY A 33 -10.63 -6.74 7.94
CA GLY A 33 -11.31 -5.64 8.65
C GLY A 33 -12.55 -6.14 9.39
N LEU A 34 -13.35 -7.00 8.75
CA LEU A 34 -14.52 -7.64 9.35
C LEU A 34 -14.12 -8.56 10.50
N ILE A 35 -13.11 -9.42 10.32
CA ILE A 35 -12.61 -10.28 11.41
C ILE A 35 -12.21 -9.45 12.63
N ARG A 36 -11.41 -8.39 12.44
CA ARG A 36 -11.01 -7.51 13.54
C ARG A 36 -12.22 -6.86 14.21
N THR A 37 -13.16 -6.36 13.41
CA THR A 37 -14.41 -5.78 13.94
C THR A 37 -15.17 -6.78 14.80
N MET A 38 -15.35 -8.03 14.34
CA MET A 38 -16.03 -9.08 15.11
C MET A 38 -15.31 -9.42 16.41
N ILE A 39 -13.98 -9.54 16.39
CA ILE A 39 -13.17 -9.82 17.59
C ILE A 39 -13.37 -8.71 18.63
N PHE A 40 -13.24 -7.44 18.22
CA PHE A 40 -13.38 -6.32 19.15
C PHE A 40 -14.83 -6.15 19.64
N VAL A 41 -15.82 -6.34 18.78
CA VAL A 41 -17.24 -6.31 19.19
C VAL A 41 -17.53 -7.39 20.25
N ALA A 42 -17.08 -8.63 20.02
CA ALA A 42 -17.23 -9.71 20.98
C ALA A 42 -16.52 -9.41 22.31
N PHE A 43 -15.35 -8.77 22.26
CA PHE A 43 -14.64 -8.32 23.46
C PHE A 43 -15.42 -7.27 24.25
N PHE A 44 -16.05 -6.29 23.57
CA PHE A 44 -16.90 -5.29 24.22
C PHE A 44 -18.19 -5.88 24.81
N GLU A 45 -18.73 -6.96 24.24
CA GLU A 45 -19.92 -7.63 24.76
C GLU A 45 -19.62 -8.54 25.95
N GLY A 46 -18.42 -9.14 26.00
CA GLY A 46 -18.01 -10.04 27.07
C GLY A 46 -17.25 -9.39 28.24
N SER A 47 -16.81 -8.13 28.10
CA SER A 47 -16.00 -7.45 29.10
C SER A 47 -16.81 -6.41 29.89
N SER A 48 -16.68 -6.42 31.21
CA SER A 48 -17.21 -5.39 32.11
C SER A 48 -16.17 -4.32 32.48
N ALA A 49 -14.98 -4.37 31.87
CA ALA A 49 -13.90 -3.45 32.17
C ALA A 49 -14.10 -2.10 31.47
N ASP A 50 -13.86 -1.01 32.19
CA ASP A 50 -13.89 0.34 31.61
C ASP A 50 -12.79 0.48 30.56
N SER A 51 -13.21 0.60 29.30
CA SER A 51 -12.32 0.91 28.18
C SER A 51 -12.26 2.41 27.97
N PRO A 52 -11.05 2.99 27.77
CA PRO A 52 -10.90 4.42 27.47
C PRO A 52 -11.48 4.82 26.10
N MET A 53 -11.71 3.87 25.20
CA MET A 53 -12.34 4.09 23.89
C MET A 53 -13.68 3.37 23.79
N SER A 54 -14.68 3.99 23.15
CA SER A 54 -15.96 3.34 22.92
C SER A 54 -15.86 2.26 21.83
N LYS A 55 -16.84 1.35 21.79
CA LYS A 55 -16.97 0.35 20.72
C LYS A 55 -16.97 1.00 19.34
N ALA A 56 -17.68 2.12 19.18
CA ALA A 56 -17.76 2.84 17.91
C ALA A 56 -16.39 3.39 17.49
N ASP A 57 -15.61 3.93 18.43
CA ASP A 57 -14.28 4.49 18.15
C ASP A 57 -13.31 3.40 17.69
N VAL A 58 -13.35 2.22 18.33
CA VAL A 58 -12.50 1.09 17.94
C VAL A 58 -12.84 0.59 16.54
N VAL A 59 -14.14 0.45 16.22
CA VAL A 59 -14.58 0.05 14.88
C VAL A 59 -14.16 1.09 13.83
N ALA A 60 -14.34 2.38 14.12
CA ALA A 60 -13.89 3.46 13.23
C ALA A 60 -12.38 3.40 13.01
N TYR A 61 -11.61 3.16 14.07
CA TYR A 61 -10.15 3.04 14.00
C TYR A 61 -9.70 1.85 13.15
N ILE A 62 -10.37 0.69 13.26
CA ILE A 62 -10.08 -0.49 12.43
C ILE A 62 -10.27 -0.17 10.94
N TRP A 63 -11.38 0.48 10.58
CA TRP A 63 -11.66 0.83 9.19
C TRP A 63 -10.74 1.93 8.66
N LEU A 64 -10.36 2.89 9.49
CA LEU A 64 -9.31 3.86 9.16
C LEU A 64 -7.99 3.14 8.83
N GLY A 65 -7.61 2.16 9.66
CA GLY A 65 -6.44 1.31 9.42
C GLY A 65 -6.51 0.52 8.11
N GLN A 66 -7.68 -0.04 7.76
CA GLN A 66 -7.87 -0.72 6.47
C GLN A 66 -7.76 0.24 5.29
N ALA A 67 -8.35 1.44 5.40
CA ALA A 67 -8.32 2.44 4.32
C ALA A 67 -6.89 2.89 3.98
N PHE A 68 -6.05 3.10 4.99
CA PHE A 68 -4.66 3.51 4.81
C PHE A 68 -3.67 2.35 4.66
N PHE A 69 -4.13 1.10 4.71
CA PHE A 69 -3.25 -0.08 4.72
C PHE A 69 -2.29 -0.12 3.52
N ALA A 70 -2.80 0.21 2.33
CA ALA A 70 -2.00 0.21 1.11
C ALA A 70 -0.98 1.35 0.99
N MET A 71 -1.09 2.38 1.83
CA MET A 71 -0.16 3.50 1.87
C MET A 71 1.07 3.19 2.74
N PHE A 72 0.97 2.21 3.65
CA PHE A 72 2.07 1.84 4.53
C PHE A 72 3.22 1.19 3.75
N PRO A 73 4.49 1.58 4.04
CA PRO A 73 5.68 1.07 3.39
C PRO A 73 6.06 -0.34 3.92
N LEU A 74 5.13 -1.30 3.89
CA LEU A 74 5.34 -2.63 4.47
C LEU A 74 6.29 -3.53 3.66
N ARG A 75 6.58 -3.17 2.41
CA ARG A 75 7.40 -3.98 1.49
C ARG A 75 8.36 -3.09 0.71
N VAL A 76 9.58 -3.58 0.57
CA VAL A 76 10.57 -3.04 -0.37
C VAL A 76 10.12 -3.40 -1.79
N ASP A 77 10.41 -2.53 -2.75
CA ASP A 77 10.17 -2.80 -4.16
C ASP A 77 10.95 -4.06 -4.57
N ALA A 78 10.22 -5.11 -4.97
CA ALA A 78 10.80 -6.41 -5.31
C ALA A 78 11.76 -6.32 -6.49
N GLU A 79 11.53 -5.40 -7.43
CA GLU A 79 12.45 -5.21 -8.55
C GLU A 79 13.75 -4.54 -8.11
N VAL A 80 13.67 -3.60 -7.16
CA VAL A 80 14.88 -2.99 -6.59
C VAL A 80 15.69 -4.06 -5.84
N ALA A 81 15.02 -4.89 -5.04
CA ALA A 81 15.67 -6.01 -4.37
C ALA A 81 16.31 -6.99 -5.35
N GLU A 82 15.66 -7.28 -6.48
CA GLU A 82 16.18 -8.15 -7.54
C GLU A 82 17.38 -7.54 -8.26
N MET A 83 17.33 -6.25 -8.59
CA MET A 83 18.45 -5.55 -9.22
C MET A 83 19.69 -5.52 -8.34
N ILE A 84 19.51 -5.41 -7.02
CA ILE A 84 20.61 -5.50 -6.05
C ILE A 84 21.18 -6.92 -6.04
N ARG A 85 20.32 -7.95 -6.00
CA ARG A 85 20.77 -9.36 -5.95
C ARG A 85 21.48 -9.80 -7.22
N THR A 86 21.05 -9.32 -8.38
CA THR A 86 21.61 -9.65 -9.70
C THR A 86 22.80 -8.78 -10.10
N GLY A 87 23.10 -7.71 -9.36
CA GLY A 87 24.15 -6.75 -9.72
C GLY A 87 23.76 -5.76 -10.83
N ASN A 88 22.55 -5.87 -11.39
CA ASN A 88 22.02 -4.96 -12.41
C ASN A 88 21.90 -3.51 -11.92
N VAL A 89 21.94 -3.27 -10.61
CA VAL A 89 22.04 -1.94 -10.01
C VAL A 89 23.23 -1.13 -10.56
N ALA A 90 24.32 -1.78 -10.98
CA ALA A 90 25.47 -1.10 -11.60
C ALA A 90 25.09 -0.34 -12.88
N TYR A 91 24.14 -0.86 -13.66
CA TYR A 91 23.66 -0.19 -14.87
C TYR A 91 22.80 1.05 -14.56
N GLU A 92 22.06 1.04 -13.46
CA GLU A 92 21.31 2.23 -13.02
C GLU A 92 22.27 3.32 -12.51
N LEU A 93 23.40 2.96 -11.90
CA LEU A 93 24.45 3.89 -11.45
C LEU A 93 25.16 4.63 -12.60
N LEU A 94 25.22 4.00 -13.77
CA LEU A 94 25.82 4.61 -14.96
C LEU A 94 24.91 5.65 -15.62
N ARG A 95 23.63 5.74 -15.24
CA ARG A 95 22.71 6.72 -15.82
C ARG A 95 22.95 8.10 -15.22
N PRO A 96 22.83 9.18 -16.02
CA PRO A 96 23.01 10.55 -15.54
C PRO A 96 21.77 11.05 -14.77
N VAL A 97 21.31 10.27 -13.80
CA VAL A 97 20.17 10.57 -12.92
C VAL A 97 20.48 10.09 -11.52
N ASP A 98 20.07 10.87 -10.52
CA ASP A 98 20.18 10.44 -9.13
C ASP A 98 19.30 9.21 -8.87
N ILE A 99 19.94 8.11 -8.44
CA ILE A 99 19.29 6.84 -8.13
C ILE A 99 18.28 7.00 -7.00
N TYR A 100 18.64 7.77 -5.97
CA TYR A 100 17.78 7.93 -4.81
C TYR A 100 16.44 8.55 -5.22
N SER A 101 16.48 9.66 -5.96
CA SER A 101 15.32 10.33 -6.52
C SER A 101 14.51 9.42 -7.45
N LEU A 102 15.19 8.60 -8.25
CA LEU A 102 14.55 7.64 -9.16
C LEU A 102 13.77 6.56 -8.38
N TRP A 103 14.38 5.95 -7.37
CA TRP A 103 13.77 4.91 -6.55
C TRP A 103 12.67 5.47 -5.65
N MET A 104 12.83 6.71 -5.17
CA MET A 104 11.80 7.44 -4.45
C MET A 104 10.57 7.66 -5.34
N ALA A 105 10.75 8.14 -6.58
CA ALA A 105 9.64 8.33 -7.52
C ALA A 105 8.90 7.02 -7.81
N ARG A 106 9.62 5.90 -7.99
CA ARG A 106 9.03 4.57 -8.18
C ARG A 106 8.26 4.10 -6.93
N SER A 107 8.83 4.33 -5.76
CA SER A 107 8.23 4.04 -4.46
C SER A 107 6.94 4.82 -4.20
N ILE A 108 6.88 6.09 -4.61
CA ILE A 108 5.69 6.93 -4.52
C ILE A 108 4.62 6.42 -5.48
N ALA A 109 4.99 6.12 -6.73
CA ALA A 109 4.09 5.57 -7.74
C ALA A 109 3.36 4.31 -7.25
N ALA A 110 4.13 3.37 -6.69
CA ALA A 110 3.63 2.09 -6.20
C ALA A 110 2.68 2.25 -5.00
N ARG A 111 2.80 3.33 -4.22
CA ARG A 111 1.97 3.59 -3.04
C ARG A 111 0.71 4.39 -3.35
N ILE A 112 0.74 5.25 -4.38
CA ILE A 112 -0.38 6.12 -4.72
C ILE A 112 -1.32 5.45 -5.74
N ALA A 113 -0.78 4.70 -6.71
CA ALA A 113 -1.60 4.11 -7.76
C ALA A 113 -2.64 3.10 -7.27
N PRO A 114 -2.33 2.14 -6.38
CA PRO A 114 -3.31 1.16 -5.93
C PRO A 114 -4.45 1.75 -5.09
N PRO A 115 -4.22 2.68 -4.14
CA PRO A 115 -5.30 3.36 -3.43
C PRO A 115 -6.23 4.16 -4.34
N ILE A 116 -5.69 4.91 -5.31
CA ILE A 116 -6.52 5.65 -6.28
C ILE A 116 -7.44 4.68 -7.01
N LEU A 117 -6.88 3.58 -7.52
CA LEU A 117 -7.65 2.57 -8.25
C LEU A 117 -8.75 1.91 -7.40
N ARG A 118 -8.57 1.86 -6.08
CA ARG A 118 -9.56 1.32 -5.12
C ARG A 118 -10.60 2.34 -4.69
N ALA A 119 -10.28 3.63 -4.71
CA ALA A 119 -11.19 4.71 -4.32
C ALA A 119 -12.23 5.02 -5.43
N GLY A 120 -11.91 4.73 -6.68
CA GLY A 120 -12.77 4.93 -7.84
C GLY A 120 -11.93 5.15 -9.11
N PRO A 121 -12.49 4.94 -10.32
CA PRO A 121 -11.83 5.35 -11.56
C PRO A 121 -11.64 6.87 -11.65
#